data_AF-A0A5R9KVT5-F1
#
_entry.id   AF-A0A5R9KVT5-F1
#
_cell.length_a   1.000
_cell.length_b   1.000
_cell.length_c   1.000
_cell.angle_alpha   90.00
_cell.angle_beta   90.00
_cell.angle_gamma   90.00
#
_symmetry.space_group_name_H-M   'P 1'
#
loop_
_entity.id
_entity.type
_entity.pdbx_description
1 polymer ?
#
loop_
_entity_poly.entity_id
_entity_poly.type
_entity_poly.pdbx_seq_one_letter_code
_entity_poly.pdbx_strand_id
1 'polypeptide(L)'
;MHPTLNFLSQIMYNLAYVDYEMIYQSIENLDHKIIPTSLLHKGHFIERARINYGGEIFTRPDQVSYISDPEVLRDRVKFGRANVPEQGVFYGSIVSPEIEMPRAVAYFETSSRIEELKLPGQFEEIFTVSRWEILETVQLAEIIYADQYSGTSKYVQMSIQNQRAHVEEAIEQLKLREDVDYTEHFALQSKIICNEFAKTEIDSPDDYKISAAYANYILNRTPAQGLTYPSVKSGYKGQNVVMLPNVVDKILSLKEVYMCFCRRQHSENPLVAITHIVTNVGSGEPFTWASA
;
A
#
# COMPACT_ATOMS: atom_id res chain seq x y z
N MET A 1 18.05 22.53 -9.57
CA MET A 1 16.95 21.85 -8.87
C MET A 1 15.64 22.10 -9.61
N HIS A 2 14.88 21.05 -9.94
CA HIS A 2 13.65 21.15 -10.74
C HIS A 2 12.57 21.97 -10.00
N PRO A 3 11.90 22.97 -10.62
CA PRO A 3 10.94 23.85 -9.94
C PRO A 3 9.82 23.10 -9.19
N THR A 4 9.24 22.08 -9.83
CA THR A 4 8.22 21.22 -9.21
C THR A 4 8.72 20.49 -7.96
N LEU A 5 9.89 19.85 -8.03
CA LEU A 5 10.43 19.11 -6.88
C LEU A 5 10.77 20.06 -5.72
N ASN A 6 11.24 21.26 -6.03
CA ASN A 6 11.41 22.31 -5.03
C ASN A 6 10.07 22.75 -4.42
N PHE A 7 9.04 22.98 -5.23
CA PHE A 7 7.69 23.31 -4.75
C PHE A 7 7.16 22.23 -3.80
N LEU A 8 7.18 20.96 -4.22
CA LEU A 8 6.74 19.83 -3.38
C LEU A 8 7.50 19.76 -2.05
N SER A 9 8.81 20.02 -2.08
CA SER A 9 9.66 20.04 -0.88
C SER A 9 9.32 21.19 0.07
N GLN A 10 8.87 22.34 -0.45
CA GLN A 10 8.51 23.50 0.36
C GLN A 10 7.14 23.34 1.05
N ILE A 11 6.21 22.64 0.41
CA ILE A 11 4.84 22.52 0.92
C ILE A 11 4.60 21.33 1.85
N MET A 12 5.53 20.36 1.91
CA MET A 12 5.31 19.08 2.61
C MET A 12 4.96 19.20 4.11
N TYR A 13 5.29 20.32 4.74
CA TYR A 13 4.99 20.62 6.15
C TYR A 13 3.75 21.50 6.37
N ASN A 14 3.08 21.92 5.30
CA ASN A 14 1.94 22.85 5.33
C ASN A 14 0.78 22.40 4.42
N LEU A 15 0.64 21.09 4.20
CA LEU A 15 -0.31 20.52 3.23
C LEU A 15 -1.78 20.83 3.53
N ALA A 16 -2.12 21.15 4.78
CA ALA A 16 -3.46 21.62 5.16
C ALA A 16 -3.89 22.90 4.42
N TYR A 17 -2.94 23.74 3.99
CA TYR A 17 -3.21 25.02 3.34
C TYR A 17 -2.98 25.01 1.82
N VAL A 18 -2.62 23.85 1.26
CA VAL A 18 -2.36 23.72 -0.17
C VAL A 18 -3.50 22.92 -0.81
N ASP A 19 -3.98 23.44 -1.92
CA ASP A 19 -5.02 22.80 -2.71
C ASP A 19 -4.50 21.52 -3.37
N TYR A 20 -5.31 20.46 -3.34
CA TYR A 20 -4.91 19.15 -3.87
C TYR A 20 -4.67 19.20 -5.39
N GLU A 21 -5.50 19.94 -6.13
CA GLU A 21 -5.40 20.00 -7.59
C GLU A 21 -4.09 20.68 -8.01
N MET A 22 -3.66 21.70 -7.27
CA MET A 22 -2.35 22.32 -7.47
C MET A 22 -1.19 21.32 -7.31
N ILE A 23 -1.28 20.43 -6.31
CA ILE A 23 -0.27 19.38 -6.07
C ILE A 23 -0.30 18.35 -7.20
N TYR A 24 -1.50 17.89 -7.56
CA TYR A 24 -1.69 16.90 -8.62
C TYR A 24 -1.18 17.40 -9.97
N GLN A 25 -1.56 18.61 -10.37
CA GLN A 25 -1.08 19.24 -11.62
C GLN A 25 0.43 19.44 -11.60
N SER A 26 1.01 19.80 -10.44
CA SER A 26 2.46 19.92 -10.29
C SER A 26 3.15 18.57 -10.56
N ILE A 27 2.62 17.47 -10.01
CA ILE A 27 3.13 16.12 -10.25
C ILE A 27 2.93 15.70 -11.71
N GLU A 28 1.75 15.93 -12.29
CA GLU A 28 1.44 15.56 -13.67
C GLU A 28 2.40 16.25 -14.67
N ASN A 29 2.68 17.53 -14.45
CA ASN A 29 3.57 18.36 -15.25
C ASN A 29 5.06 18.22 -14.91
N LEU A 30 5.45 17.34 -13.98
CA LEU A 30 6.87 17.07 -13.71
C LEU A 30 7.52 16.48 -14.96
N ASP A 31 8.46 17.17 -15.57
CA ASP A 31 9.23 16.61 -16.68
C ASP A 31 10.14 15.47 -16.20
N HIS A 32 10.43 14.53 -17.09
CA HIS A 32 11.40 13.46 -16.85
C HIS A 32 11.11 12.56 -15.63
N LYS A 33 9.82 12.41 -15.28
CA LYS A 33 9.35 11.45 -14.27
C LYS A 33 9.90 10.06 -14.55
N ILE A 34 10.61 9.51 -13.57
CA ILE A 34 11.05 8.11 -13.60
C ILE A 34 10.23 7.33 -12.58
N ILE A 35 9.50 6.32 -13.05
CA ILE A 35 8.61 5.50 -12.23
C ILE A 35 9.12 4.07 -12.32
N PRO A 36 9.84 3.60 -11.30
CA PRO A 36 10.30 2.23 -11.30
C PRO A 36 9.12 1.27 -11.19
N THR A 37 9.25 0.11 -11.83
CA THR A 37 8.18 -0.90 -11.83
C THR A 37 8.75 -2.29 -11.57
N SER A 38 7.91 -3.17 -11.02
CA SER A 38 8.18 -4.59 -10.88
C SER A 38 7.00 -5.42 -11.38
N LEU A 39 7.25 -6.70 -11.62
CA LEU A 39 6.22 -7.65 -12.05
C LEU A 39 5.76 -8.49 -10.86
N LEU A 40 4.45 -8.53 -10.64
CA LEU A 40 3.82 -9.46 -9.74
C LEU A 40 3.17 -10.57 -10.56
N HIS A 41 3.76 -11.76 -10.50
CA HIS A 41 3.43 -12.86 -11.42
C HIS A 41 2.10 -13.53 -11.07
N LYS A 42 1.43 -14.08 -12.10
CA LYS A 42 0.27 -14.96 -11.96
C LYS A 42 0.50 -16.04 -10.88
N GLY A 43 -0.56 -16.35 -10.12
CA GLY A 43 -0.54 -17.34 -9.05
C GLY A 43 0.00 -16.82 -7.71
N HIS A 44 0.53 -15.60 -7.66
CA HIS A 44 0.84 -14.94 -6.40
C HIS A 44 -0.45 -14.53 -5.67
N PHE A 45 -0.32 -14.36 -4.35
CA PHE A 45 -1.43 -13.99 -3.48
C PHE A 45 -1.26 -12.60 -2.88
N ILE A 46 -2.37 -11.90 -2.76
CA ILE A 46 -2.51 -10.68 -1.97
C ILE A 46 -3.44 -10.99 -0.79
N GLU A 47 -3.02 -10.65 0.43
CA GLU A 47 -3.87 -10.77 1.61
C GLU A 47 -4.33 -9.38 2.06
N ARG A 48 -5.60 -9.26 2.46
CA ARG A 48 -6.20 -8.03 2.98
C ARG A 48 -6.87 -8.35 4.31
N ALA A 49 -6.70 -7.48 5.31
CA ALA A 49 -7.33 -7.64 6.61
C ALA A 49 -8.45 -6.61 6.80
N ARG A 50 -9.47 -6.99 7.58
CA ARG A 50 -10.48 -6.09 8.15
C ARG A 50 -10.69 -6.45 9.62
N ILE A 51 -10.65 -5.46 10.50
CA ILE A 51 -10.98 -5.67 11.92
C ILE A 51 -12.47 -6.01 12.03
N ASN A 52 -12.81 -6.96 12.90
CA ASN A 52 -14.18 -7.32 13.23
C ASN A 52 -14.64 -6.50 14.45
N TYR A 53 -15.11 -5.27 14.24
CA TYR A 53 -15.60 -4.42 15.31
C TYR A 53 -16.91 -4.93 15.90
N GLY A 54 -17.02 -4.91 17.23
CA GLY A 54 -18.26 -5.27 17.93
C GLY A 54 -18.73 -6.71 17.70
N GLY A 55 -17.82 -7.62 17.31
CA GLY A 55 -18.16 -9.00 16.97
C GLY A 55 -18.83 -9.17 15.61
N GLU A 56 -18.69 -8.20 14.69
CA GLU A 56 -19.19 -8.35 13.32
C GLU A 56 -18.62 -9.60 12.65
N ILE A 57 -19.43 -10.21 11.78
CA ILE A 57 -19.02 -11.35 10.95
C ILE A 57 -19.31 -10.95 9.51
N PHE A 58 -18.29 -10.96 8.66
CA PHE A 58 -18.48 -10.72 7.23
C PHE A 58 -19.13 -11.95 6.59
N THR A 59 -20.17 -11.72 5.81
CA THR A 59 -21.00 -12.76 5.18
C THR A 59 -20.92 -12.72 3.66
N ARG A 60 -20.25 -11.73 3.05
CA ARG A 60 -20.18 -11.60 1.59
C ARG A 60 -18.80 -11.14 1.10
N PRO A 61 -18.41 -11.50 -0.15
CA PRO A 61 -17.12 -11.13 -0.73
C PRO A 61 -16.83 -9.62 -0.79
N ASP A 62 -17.83 -8.80 -1.10
CA ASP A 62 -17.70 -7.35 -1.17
C ASP A 62 -17.35 -6.74 0.20
N GLN A 63 -17.80 -7.37 1.29
CA GLN A 63 -17.43 -6.95 2.64
C GLN A 63 -15.97 -7.25 2.99
N VAL A 64 -15.25 -8.10 2.24
CA VAL A 64 -13.82 -8.37 2.50
C VAL A 64 -12.92 -7.89 1.35
N SER A 65 -13.48 -7.09 0.44
CA SER A 65 -12.78 -6.46 -0.69
C SER A 65 -12.54 -4.96 -0.41
N TYR A 66 -12.39 -4.15 -1.47
CA TYR A 66 -12.37 -2.68 -1.41
C TYR A 66 -13.76 -2.11 -1.10
N ILE A 67 -13.79 -0.87 -0.60
CA ILE A 67 -15.05 -0.16 -0.32
C ILE A 67 -15.63 0.35 -1.64
N SER A 68 -16.85 -0.06 -1.97
CA SER A 68 -17.56 0.36 -3.19
C SER A 68 -18.84 1.15 -2.92
N ASP A 69 -19.32 1.16 -1.67
CA ASP A 69 -20.55 1.87 -1.28
C ASP A 69 -20.31 3.40 -1.33
N PRO A 70 -21.04 4.16 -2.17
CA PRO A 70 -20.84 5.60 -2.32
C PRO A 70 -21.04 6.41 -1.03
N GLU A 71 -21.97 5.99 -0.16
CA GLU A 71 -22.20 6.68 1.11
C GLU A 71 -21.04 6.47 2.07
N VAL A 72 -20.53 5.22 2.14
CA VAL A 72 -19.36 4.89 2.95
C VAL A 72 -18.10 5.58 2.42
N LEU A 73 -17.95 5.66 1.09
CA LEU A 73 -16.84 6.38 0.45
C LEU A 73 -16.84 7.87 0.84
N ARG A 74 -17.99 8.55 0.74
CA ARG A 74 -18.13 9.97 1.13
C ARG A 74 -17.84 10.20 2.60
N ASP A 75 -18.38 9.35 3.46
CA ASP A 75 -18.26 9.50 4.91
C ASP A 75 -16.82 9.20 5.39
N ARG A 76 -16.26 8.06 4.99
CA ARG A 76 -15.09 7.46 5.64
C ARG A 76 -13.79 7.52 4.86
N VAL A 77 -13.84 7.63 3.53
CA VAL A 77 -12.63 7.65 2.71
C VAL A 77 -12.15 9.08 2.58
N LYS A 78 -11.10 9.41 3.32
CA LYS A 78 -10.33 10.65 3.22
C LYS A 78 -9.01 10.39 2.51
N PHE A 79 -8.15 11.39 2.41
CA PHE A 79 -6.79 11.20 1.90
C PHE A 79 -6.08 10.09 2.69
N GLY A 80 -5.54 9.13 1.95
CA GLY A 80 -4.63 8.10 2.44
C GLY A 80 -3.41 8.04 1.53
N ARG A 81 -2.41 7.21 1.86
CA ARG A 81 -1.14 7.14 1.10
C ARG A 81 -1.33 6.96 -0.41
N ALA A 82 -2.37 6.24 -0.82
CA ALA A 82 -2.61 5.92 -2.22
C ALA A 82 -4.05 6.15 -2.69
N ASN A 83 -4.84 6.95 -1.97
CA ASN A 83 -6.21 7.28 -2.36
C ASN A 83 -6.56 8.73 -2.02
N VAL A 84 -7.43 9.32 -2.83
CA VAL A 84 -8.07 10.61 -2.55
C VAL A 84 -9.41 10.40 -1.84
N PRO A 85 -10.06 11.46 -1.30
CA PRO A 85 -11.38 11.34 -0.73
C PRO A 85 -12.38 10.72 -1.71
N GLU A 86 -13.31 9.92 -1.19
CA GLU A 86 -14.34 9.22 -1.95
C GLU A 86 -13.83 8.18 -2.97
N GLN A 87 -12.52 7.94 -3.04
CA GLN A 87 -11.93 6.97 -3.98
C GLN A 87 -11.80 5.58 -3.35
N GLY A 88 -12.62 4.63 -3.83
CA GLY A 88 -12.43 3.22 -3.51
C GLY A 88 -11.15 2.68 -4.13
N VAL A 89 -10.27 2.12 -3.31
CA VAL A 89 -9.08 1.37 -3.75
C VAL A 89 -8.94 0.08 -2.94
N PHE A 90 -8.32 -0.93 -3.53
CA PHE A 90 -7.99 -2.16 -2.84
C PHE A 90 -6.61 -2.04 -2.22
N TYR A 91 -6.55 -2.01 -0.88
CA TYR A 91 -5.32 -2.16 -0.11
C TYR A 91 -5.15 -3.62 0.32
N GLY A 92 -3.97 -4.17 0.10
CA GLY A 92 -3.56 -5.46 0.63
C GLY A 92 -2.05 -5.50 0.88
N SER A 93 -1.55 -6.68 1.17
CA SER A 93 -0.13 -6.95 1.36
C SER A 93 0.30 -8.16 0.55
N ILE A 94 1.58 -8.16 0.18
CA ILE A 94 2.24 -9.26 -0.53
C ILE A 94 3.40 -9.80 0.30
N VAL A 95 3.89 -10.97 -0.11
CA VAL A 95 5.05 -11.60 0.54
C VAL A 95 6.27 -10.69 0.44
N SER A 96 7.05 -10.61 1.52
CA SER A 96 8.35 -9.95 1.54
C SER A 96 9.42 -10.88 2.14
N PRO A 97 10.71 -10.64 1.87
CA PRO A 97 11.80 -11.49 2.40
C PRO A 97 11.83 -11.58 3.93
N GLU A 98 11.39 -10.54 4.63
CA GLU A 98 11.38 -10.49 6.10
C GLU A 98 10.05 -10.91 6.72
N ILE A 99 8.94 -10.86 5.98
CA ILE A 99 7.61 -11.24 6.44
C ILE A 99 6.95 -12.13 5.38
N GLU A 100 7.07 -13.44 5.58
CA GLU A 100 6.53 -14.44 4.65
C GLU A 100 5.00 -14.53 4.67
N MET A 101 4.36 -14.07 5.76
CA MET A 101 2.91 -14.11 5.95
C MET A 101 2.31 -12.72 5.70
N PRO A 102 1.75 -12.43 4.50
CA PRO A 102 1.26 -11.09 4.17
C PRO A 102 0.17 -10.60 5.13
N ARG A 103 -0.67 -11.50 5.66
CA ARG A 103 -1.69 -11.20 6.68
C ARG A 103 -1.16 -10.46 7.90
N ALA A 104 0.10 -10.69 8.30
CA ALA A 104 0.69 -9.96 9.42
C ALA A 104 0.83 -8.47 9.08
N VAL A 105 1.33 -8.16 7.87
CA VAL A 105 1.43 -6.80 7.35
C VAL A 105 0.03 -6.17 7.22
N ALA A 106 -0.91 -6.89 6.60
CA ALA A 106 -2.28 -6.40 6.43
C ALA A 106 -2.95 -6.10 7.78
N TYR A 107 -2.74 -6.96 8.79
CA TYR A 107 -3.22 -6.73 10.14
C TYR A 107 -2.59 -5.50 10.78
N PHE A 108 -1.26 -5.33 10.69
CA PHE A 108 -0.56 -4.17 11.24
C PHE A 108 -1.01 -2.84 10.63
N GLU A 109 -1.34 -2.82 9.34
CA GLU A 109 -1.85 -1.64 8.64
C GLU A 109 -3.32 -1.32 8.98
N THR A 110 -4.10 -2.30 9.43
CA THR A 110 -5.53 -2.13 9.68
C THR A 110 -5.86 -1.92 11.16
N SER A 111 -5.07 -2.49 12.07
CA SER A 111 -5.31 -2.36 13.51
C SER A 111 -4.93 -0.98 14.03
N SER A 112 -5.91 -0.27 14.60
CA SER A 112 -5.67 0.98 15.34
C SER A 112 -5.02 0.75 16.71
N ARG A 113 -5.01 -0.51 17.19
CA ARG A 113 -4.58 -0.90 18.53
C ARG A 113 -3.22 -1.59 18.54
N ILE A 114 -2.53 -1.65 17.40
CA ILE A 114 -1.27 -2.39 17.27
C ILE A 114 -0.18 -1.92 18.24
N GLU A 115 -0.20 -0.64 18.62
CA GLU A 115 0.74 -0.07 19.60
C GLU A 115 0.53 -0.63 21.02
N GLU A 116 -0.67 -1.11 21.35
CA GLU A 116 -0.96 -1.79 22.63
C GLU A 116 -0.15 -3.10 22.78
N LEU A 117 0.26 -3.71 21.66
CA LEU A 117 1.15 -4.88 21.67
C LEU A 117 2.56 -4.56 22.18
N LYS A 118 2.95 -3.28 22.30
CA LYS A 118 4.24 -2.87 22.88
C LYS A 118 4.18 -2.68 24.40
N LEU A 119 2.98 -2.55 24.97
CA LEU A 119 2.76 -2.35 26.41
C LEU A 119 2.45 -3.69 27.09
N PRO A 120 2.89 -3.97 28.32
CA PRO A 120 2.48 -5.18 29.03
C PRO A 120 0.96 -5.24 29.24
N GLY A 121 0.33 -6.41 29.11
CA GLY A 121 -1.09 -6.59 29.44
C GLY A 121 -1.84 -7.55 28.52
N GLN A 122 -3.13 -7.72 28.81
CA GLN A 122 -4.02 -8.50 27.96
C GLN A 122 -4.37 -7.71 26.70
N PHE A 123 -4.26 -8.36 25.55
CA PHE A 123 -4.68 -7.82 24.27
C PHE A 123 -5.49 -8.89 23.54
N GLU A 124 -6.58 -8.47 22.92
CA GLU A 124 -7.36 -9.31 22.02
C GLU A 124 -7.98 -8.44 20.92
N GLU A 125 -7.85 -8.91 19.69
CA GLU A 125 -8.51 -8.35 18.53
C GLU A 125 -8.82 -9.46 17.52
N ILE A 126 -10.02 -9.42 16.96
CA ILE A 126 -10.48 -10.34 15.92
C ILE A 126 -10.43 -9.58 14.60
N PHE A 127 -9.91 -10.24 13.57
CA PHE A 127 -9.85 -9.70 12.23
C PHE A 127 -10.09 -10.80 11.21
N THR A 128 -10.67 -10.41 10.08
CA THR A 128 -10.93 -11.30 8.95
C THR A 128 -9.92 -10.98 7.86
N VAL A 129 -9.34 -12.03 7.30
CA VAL A 129 -8.43 -11.92 6.17
C VAL A 129 -9.08 -12.52 4.94
N SER A 130 -8.98 -11.81 3.81
CA SER A 130 -9.29 -12.32 2.49
C SER A 130 -8.00 -12.51 1.70
N ARG A 131 -7.87 -13.66 1.06
CA ARG A 131 -6.71 -14.04 0.24
C ARG A 131 -7.12 -14.13 -1.22
N TRP A 132 -6.46 -13.33 -2.05
CA TRP A 132 -6.79 -13.12 -3.45
C TRP A 132 -5.66 -13.63 -4.33
N GLU A 133 -5.96 -14.53 -5.25
CA GLU A 133 -5.02 -15.01 -6.26
C GLU A 133 -5.01 -14.06 -7.45
N ILE A 134 -3.81 -13.78 -7.96
CA ILE A 134 -3.59 -13.01 -9.17
C ILE A 134 -3.71 -13.93 -10.39
N LEU A 135 -4.67 -13.62 -11.27
CA LEU A 135 -5.00 -14.44 -12.43
C LEU A 135 -4.04 -14.22 -13.62
N GLU A 136 -3.39 -13.05 -13.68
CA GLU A 136 -2.52 -12.61 -14.78
C GLU A 136 -1.32 -11.83 -14.21
N THR A 137 -0.14 -11.97 -14.79
CA THR A 137 1.04 -11.17 -14.36
C THR A 137 0.75 -9.68 -14.56
N VAL A 138 1.03 -8.88 -13.54
CA VAL A 138 0.78 -7.44 -13.56
C VAL A 138 2.03 -6.63 -13.28
N GLN A 139 2.09 -5.45 -13.90
CA GLN A 139 3.14 -4.47 -13.63
C GLN A 139 2.68 -3.51 -12.53
N LEU A 140 3.49 -3.37 -11.48
CA LEU A 140 3.25 -2.49 -10.35
C LEU A 140 4.33 -1.42 -10.31
N ALA A 141 3.95 -0.17 -10.06
CA ALA A 141 4.92 0.86 -9.73
C ALA A 141 5.48 0.61 -8.32
N GLU A 142 6.77 0.87 -8.11
CA GLU A 142 7.40 0.65 -6.81
C GLU A 142 7.81 1.97 -6.15
N ILE A 143 7.28 2.21 -4.95
CA ILE A 143 7.69 3.33 -4.10
C ILE A 143 8.68 2.81 -3.07
N ILE A 144 9.97 3.15 -3.21
CA ILE A 144 11.04 2.52 -2.40
C ILE A 144 12.03 3.54 -1.85
N TYR A 145 12.24 3.46 -0.52
CA TYR A 145 13.08 4.37 0.24
C TYR A 145 14.56 4.29 -0.11
N ALA A 146 15.18 5.43 -0.44
CA ALA A 146 16.61 5.50 -0.71
C ALA A 146 17.47 5.89 0.51
N ASP A 147 17.01 6.79 1.40
CA ASP A 147 17.97 7.50 2.28
C ASP A 147 18.02 7.03 3.75
N GLN A 148 16.89 6.85 4.43
CA GLN A 148 16.86 6.63 5.89
C GLN A 148 16.76 5.16 6.33
N TYR A 149 16.46 4.26 5.40
CA TYR A 149 16.14 2.86 5.70
C TYR A 149 16.82 1.86 4.76
N SER A 150 17.81 2.31 3.98
CA SER A 150 18.58 1.43 3.08
C SER A 150 19.30 0.28 3.81
N GLY A 151 19.40 0.33 5.15
CA GLY A 151 19.90 -0.76 6.00
C GLY A 151 18.83 -1.65 6.66
N THR A 152 17.53 -1.38 6.52
CA THR A 152 16.49 -2.05 7.32
C THR A 152 15.86 -3.28 6.66
N SER A 153 15.92 -3.40 5.35
CA SER A 153 15.36 -4.54 4.61
C SER A 153 16.18 -4.91 3.37
N LYS A 154 16.38 -6.21 3.15
CA LYS A 154 16.98 -6.78 1.94
C LYS A 154 16.18 -6.44 0.69
N TYR A 155 14.85 -6.41 0.80
CA TYR A 155 13.98 -6.02 -0.33
C TYR A 155 14.27 -4.60 -0.78
N VAL A 156 14.33 -3.67 0.18
CA VAL A 156 14.61 -2.26 -0.10
C VAL A 156 15.96 -2.12 -0.82
N GLN A 157 16.99 -2.83 -0.36
CA GLN A 157 18.31 -2.83 -1.02
C GLN A 157 18.25 -3.40 -2.44
N MET A 158 17.66 -4.58 -2.61
CA MET A 158 17.54 -5.25 -3.91
C MET A 158 16.80 -4.36 -4.90
N SER A 159 15.70 -3.74 -4.47
CA SER A 159 14.95 -2.93 -5.40
C SER A 159 15.63 -1.59 -5.68
N ILE A 160 16.24 -0.87 -4.72
CA ILE A 160 17.07 0.31 -5.05
C ILE A 160 18.11 -0.03 -6.13
N GLN A 161 18.78 -1.18 -6.01
CA GLN A 161 19.76 -1.62 -6.98
C GLN A 161 19.14 -1.88 -8.36
N ASN A 162 18.00 -2.59 -8.40
CA ASN A 162 17.27 -2.82 -9.65
C ASN A 162 16.79 -1.51 -10.28
N GLN A 163 16.26 -0.58 -9.47
CA GLN A 163 15.76 0.71 -9.95
C GLN A 163 16.89 1.55 -10.54
N ARG A 164 18.05 1.64 -9.86
CA ARG A 164 19.23 2.33 -10.40
C ARG A 164 19.67 1.76 -11.74
N ALA A 165 19.73 0.44 -11.88
CA ALA A 165 20.07 -0.20 -13.15
C ALA A 165 19.05 0.14 -14.25
N HIS A 166 17.75 0.13 -13.95
CA HIS A 166 16.70 0.52 -14.91
C HIS A 166 16.77 2.01 -15.27
N VAL A 167 17.11 2.88 -14.33
CA VAL A 167 17.30 4.31 -14.59
C VAL A 167 18.50 4.53 -15.51
N GLU A 168 19.64 3.89 -15.22
CA GLU A 168 20.84 3.96 -16.05
C GLU A 168 20.56 3.47 -17.48
N GLU A 169 19.85 2.33 -17.63
CA GLU A 169 19.44 1.81 -18.94
C GLU A 169 18.47 2.76 -19.66
N ALA A 170 17.48 3.32 -18.95
CA ALA A 170 16.54 4.27 -19.53
C ALA A 170 17.25 5.55 -19.99
N ILE A 171 18.24 6.04 -19.23
CA ILE A 171 19.06 7.20 -19.59
C ILE A 171 19.82 6.93 -20.89
N GLU A 172 20.46 5.75 -21.00
CA GLU A 172 21.22 5.35 -22.17
C GLU A 172 20.33 5.19 -23.42
N GLN A 173 19.14 4.60 -23.27
CA GLN A 173 18.22 4.33 -24.39
C GLN A 173 17.47 5.57 -24.89
N LEU A 174 17.11 6.50 -24.00
CA LEU A 174 16.20 7.60 -24.34
C LEU A 174 16.90 8.80 -25.01
N LYS A 175 18.22 8.74 -25.27
CA LYS A 175 19.01 9.85 -25.85
C LYS A 175 18.67 11.18 -25.19
N LEU A 176 18.65 11.14 -23.87
CA LEU A 176 18.13 12.23 -23.07
C LEU A 176 18.96 13.50 -23.24
N ARG A 177 18.37 14.64 -22.91
CA ARG A 177 19.05 15.94 -23.04
C ARG A 177 20.28 15.97 -22.14
N GLU A 178 21.43 16.35 -22.69
CA GLU A 178 22.70 16.42 -21.95
C GLU A 178 22.68 17.43 -20.78
N ASP A 179 21.74 18.38 -20.76
CA ASP A 179 21.66 19.41 -19.72
C ASP A 179 20.90 18.99 -18.45
N VAL A 180 20.38 17.75 -18.39
CA VAL A 180 19.69 17.22 -17.22
C VAL A 180 20.50 16.10 -16.59
N ASP A 181 20.87 16.27 -15.32
CA ASP A 181 21.38 15.17 -14.50
C ASP A 181 20.20 14.30 -14.05
N TYR A 182 19.90 13.27 -14.84
CA TYR A 182 18.80 12.34 -14.57
C TYR A 182 19.02 11.50 -13.31
N THR A 183 20.28 11.27 -12.93
CA THR A 183 20.61 10.54 -11.70
C THR A 183 20.26 11.39 -10.49
N GLU A 184 20.68 12.66 -10.47
CA GLU A 184 20.32 13.60 -9.41
C GLU A 184 18.80 13.86 -9.39
N HIS A 185 18.18 14.02 -10.57
CA HIS A 185 16.73 14.20 -10.69
C HIS A 185 15.97 13.01 -10.10
N PHE A 186 16.33 11.78 -10.49
CA PHE A 186 15.72 10.57 -9.97
C PHE A 186 15.90 10.43 -8.46
N ALA A 187 17.11 10.70 -7.95
CA ALA A 187 17.39 10.65 -6.53
C ALA A 187 16.54 11.65 -5.75
N LEU A 188 16.41 12.88 -6.23
CA LEU A 188 15.60 13.92 -5.60
C LEU A 188 14.10 13.58 -5.65
N GLN A 189 13.58 13.17 -6.82
CA GLN A 189 12.20 12.75 -6.97
C GLN A 189 11.88 11.59 -6.01
N SER A 190 12.70 10.54 -6.03
CA SER A 190 12.53 9.36 -5.19
C SER A 190 12.55 9.72 -3.71
N LYS A 191 13.46 10.60 -3.28
CA LYS A 191 13.53 11.07 -1.91
C LYS A 191 12.24 11.75 -1.45
N ILE A 192 11.74 12.71 -2.24
CA ILE A 192 10.52 13.46 -1.90
C ILE A 192 9.34 12.52 -1.82
N ILE A 193 9.10 11.73 -2.88
CA ILE A 193 7.94 10.84 -2.96
C ILE A 193 8.00 9.78 -1.88
N CYS A 194 9.15 9.13 -1.66
CA CYS A 194 9.22 8.08 -0.65
C CYS A 194 8.96 8.64 0.73
N ASN A 195 9.55 9.79 1.10
CA ASN A 195 9.31 10.39 2.42
C ASN A 195 7.82 10.61 2.71
N GLU A 196 7.02 10.98 1.70
CA GLU A 196 5.56 11.11 1.82
C GLU A 196 4.87 9.77 2.12
N PHE A 197 5.34 8.67 1.53
CA PHE A 197 4.89 7.31 1.86
C PHE A 197 5.45 6.79 3.20
N ALA A 198 6.48 7.41 3.78
CA ALA A 198 7.11 6.97 5.05
C ALA A 198 6.54 7.64 6.28
N LYS A 199 5.81 8.75 6.12
CA LYS A 199 5.38 9.58 7.25
C LYS A 199 4.83 8.75 8.40
N THR A 200 5.47 8.85 9.56
CA THR A 200 5.08 8.19 10.82
C THR A 200 4.22 9.10 11.68
N GLU A 201 4.45 10.41 11.57
CA GLU A 201 3.70 11.47 12.24
C GLU A 201 2.65 12.00 11.26
N ILE A 202 1.39 11.85 11.63
CA ILE A 202 0.23 12.22 10.81
C ILE A 202 -0.75 12.92 11.74
N ASP A 203 -0.92 14.22 11.54
CA ASP A 203 -1.81 15.08 12.32
C ASP A 203 -3.19 15.18 11.65
N SER A 204 -3.23 15.07 10.31
CA SER A 204 -4.44 15.20 9.51
C SER A 204 -4.40 14.30 8.27
N PRO A 205 -5.56 13.86 7.74
CA PRO A 205 -5.61 13.23 6.42
C PRO A 205 -4.90 14.04 5.32
N ASP A 206 -4.89 15.37 5.43
CA ASP A 206 -4.23 16.27 4.47
C ASP A 206 -2.72 16.04 4.36
N ASP A 207 -2.09 15.43 5.36
CA ASP A 207 -0.66 15.10 5.33
C ASP A 207 -0.32 14.07 4.24
N TYR A 208 -1.33 13.38 3.71
CA TYR A 208 -1.19 12.44 2.60
C TYR A 208 -1.40 13.05 1.22
N LYS A 209 -1.68 14.35 1.06
CA LYS A 209 -2.00 14.94 -0.26
C LYS A 209 -0.95 14.66 -1.34
N ILE A 210 0.36 14.77 -1.04
CA ILE A 210 1.41 14.50 -2.03
C ILE A 210 1.47 13.02 -2.40
N SER A 211 1.47 12.12 -1.41
CA SER A 211 1.49 10.66 -1.67
C SER A 211 0.24 10.21 -2.44
N ALA A 212 -0.95 10.69 -2.03
CA ALA A 212 -2.21 10.46 -2.71
C ALA A 212 -2.18 10.97 -4.15
N ALA A 213 -1.70 12.20 -4.39
CA ALA A 213 -1.61 12.78 -5.72
C ALA A 213 -0.65 11.99 -6.63
N TYR A 214 0.49 11.57 -6.10
CA TYR A 214 1.46 10.76 -6.85
C TYR A 214 0.91 9.37 -7.18
N ALA A 215 0.28 8.70 -6.21
CA ALA A 215 -0.42 7.44 -6.43
C ALA A 215 -1.53 7.58 -7.47
N ASN A 216 -2.34 8.64 -7.38
CA ASN A 216 -3.43 8.88 -8.32
C ASN A 216 -2.90 9.13 -9.74
N TYR A 217 -1.79 9.87 -9.89
CA TYR A 217 -1.10 10.02 -11.16
C TYR A 217 -0.65 8.65 -11.70
N ILE A 218 0.04 7.83 -10.89
CA ILE A 218 0.47 6.48 -11.31
C ILE A 218 -0.72 5.67 -11.80
N LEU A 219 -1.75 5.55 -10.95
CA LEU A 219 -2.89 4.66 -11.18
C LEU A 219 -3.77 5.07 -12.38
N ASN A 220 -3.76 6.35 -12.77
CA ASN A 220 -4.63 6.87 -13.83
C ASN A 220 -3.88 7.34 -15.09
N ARG A 221 -2.58 7.63 -15.02
CA ARG A 221 -1.80 8.22 -16.12
C ARG A 221 -0.63 7.35 -16.59
N THR A 222 -0.43 6.18 -15.99
CA THR A 222 0.64 5.26 -16.38
C THR A 222 0.08 3.88 -16.71
N PRO A 223 0.85 3.02 -17.40
CA PRO A 223 0.44 1.63 -17.63
C PRO A 223 0.41 0.74 -16.38
N ALA A 224 0.93 1.22 -15.25
CA ALA A 224 1.00 0.43 -14.02
C ALA A 224 -0.42 0.08 -13.54
N GLN A 225 -0.64 -1.19 -13.20
CA GLN A 225 -1.93 -1.71 -12.76
C GLN A 225 -2.13 -1.57 -11.24
N GLY A 226 -1.12 -1.05 -10.55
CA GLY A 226 -1.10 -0.84 -9.12
C GLY A 226 0.24 -0.27 -8.69
N LEU A 227 0.42 -0.13 -7.38
CA LEU A 227 1.70 0.24 -6.80
C LEU A 227 1.99 -0.56 -5.53
N THR A 228 3.27 -0.72 -5.22
CA THR A 228 3.75 -1.26 -3.96
C THR A 228 4.50 -0.20 -3.16
N TYR A 229 4.41 -0.30 -1.85
CA TYR A 229 5.20 0.53 -0.94
C TYR A 229 5.47 -0.21 0.37
N PRO A 230 6.64 -0.01 1.01
CA PRO A 230 6.94 -0.65 2.28
C PRO A 230 6.00 -0.20 3.39
N SER A 231 5.64 -1.15 4.25
CA SER A 231 4.77 -0.93 5.40
C SER A 231 5.50 -0.24 6.54
N VAL A 232 5.10 1.00 6.86
CA VAL A 232 5.63 1.75 8.02
C VAL A 232 5.31 1.00 9.33
N LYS A 233 4.11 0.41 9.44
CA LYS A 233 3.66 -0.29 10.65
C LYS A 233 4.45 -1.56 10.95
N SER A 234 5.03 -2.19 9.94
CA SER A 234 5.95 -3.33 10.10
C SER A 234 7.42 -2.93 10.27
N GLY A 235 7.73 -1.64 10.39
CA GLY A 235 9.11 -1.14 10.39
C GLY A 235 9.80 -1.36 9.05
N TYR A 236 9.08 -1.20 7.94
CA TYR A 236 9.55 -1.31 6.55
C TYR A 236 9.93 -2.74 6.11
N LYS A 237 9.54 -3.75 6.87
CA LYS A 237 9.83 -5.17 6.58
C LYS A 237 8.77 -5.83 5.68
N GLY A 238 7.53 -5.33 5.75
CA GLY A 238 6.40 -5.78 4.94
C GLY A 238 6.18 -4.92 3.71
N GLN A 239 5.44 -5.45 2.74
CA GLN A 239 5.05 -4.74 1.52
C GLN A 239 3.54 -4.60 1.41
N ASN A 240 3.09 -3.36 1.19
CA ASN A 240 1.71 -3.05 0.85
C ASN A 240 1.57 -3.02 -0.68
N VAL A 241 0.37 -3.34 -1.16
CA VAL A 241 -0.02 -3.22 -2.56
C VAL A 241 -1.36 -2.51 -2.67
N VAL A 242 -1.48 -1.65 -3.68
CA VAL A 242 -2.70 -0.90 -3.98
C VAL A 242 -3.08 -1.06 -5.44
N MET A 243 -4.36 -1.31 -5.68
CA MET A 243 -4.93 -1.45 -7.02
C MET A 243 -6.28 -0.73 -7.10
N LEU A 244 -6.64 -0.25 -8.30
CA LEU A 244 -7.96 0.30 -8.57
C LEU A 244 -9.02 -0.81 -8.70
N PRO A 245 -10.30 -0.53 -8.38
CA PRO A 245 -11.41 -1.48 -8.51
C PRO A 245 -11.49 -2.19 -9.87
N ASN A 246 -11.38 -1.45 -10.97
CA ASN A 246 -11.44 -2.00 -12.33
C ASN A 246 -10.29 -2.98 -12.64
N VAL A 247 -9.15 -2.84 -11.96
CA VAL A 247 -8.05 -3.80 -12.06
C VAL A 247 -8.40 -5.03 -11.23
N VAL A 248 -8.77 -4.82 -9.96
CA VAL A 248 -9.11 -5.89 -8.99
C VAL A 248 -10.17 -6.83 -9.56
N ASP A 249 -11.28 -6.29 -10.05
CA ASP A 249 -12.40 -7.06 -10.58
C ASP A 249 -12.02 -7.92 -11.79
N LYS A 250 -10.97 -7.52 -12.52
CA LYS A 250 -10.47 -8.23 -13.69
C LYS A 250 -9.44 -9.31 -13.32
N ILE A 251 -8.51 -9.00 -12.41
CA ILE A 251 -7.29 -9.81 -12.23
C ILE A 251 -7.23 -10.57 -10.91
N LEU A 252 -8.07 -10.25 -9.93
CA LEU A 252 -8.04 -10.88 -8.62
C LEU A 252 -9.21 -11.84 -8.46
N SER A 253 -8.91 -13.02 -7.93
CA SER A 253 -9.92 -14.02 -7.58
C SER A 253 -9.82 -14.35 -6.09
N LEU A 254 -10.91 -14.14 -5.36
CA LEU A 254 -10.99 -14.51 -3.96
C LEU A 254 -10.90 -16.03 -3.81
N LYS A 255 -9.91 -16.52 -3.06
CA LYS A 255 -9.69 -17.97 -2.85
C LYS A 255 -10.02 -18.41 -1.45
N GLU A 256 -9.61 -17.63 -0.45
CA GLU A 256 -9.78 -17.98 0.95
C GLU A 256 -10.28 -16.77 1.72
N VAL A 257 -11.16 -17.02 2.68
CA VAL A 257 -11.55 -16.06 3.70
C VAL A 257 -11.49 -16.78 5.03
N TYR A 258 -10.79 -16.18 6.00
CA TYR A 258 -10.62 -16.79 7.30
C TYR A 258 -10.56 -15.73 8.40
N MET A 259 -11.08 -16.10 9.56
CA MET A 259 -11.11 -15.26 10.75
C MET A 259 -9.92 -15.62 11.64
N CYS A 260 -9.20 -14.61 12.07
CA CYS A 260 -8.06 -14.72 12.97
C CYS A 260 -8.38 -14.03 14.29
N PHE A 261 -7.76 -14.47 15.37
CA PHE A 261 -7.54 -13.61 16.53
C PHE A 261 -6.05 -13.29 16.65
N CYS A 262 -5.75 -12.10 17.16
CA CYS A 262 -4.47 -11.74 17.74
C CYS A 262 -4.69 -11.59 19.24
N ARG A 263 -4.04 -12.43 20.05
CA ARG A 263 -4.18 -12.41 21.51
C ARG A 263 -2.82 -12.42 22.17
N ARG A 264 -2.66 -11.59 23.20
CA ARG A 264 -1.52 -11.67 24.12
C ARG A 264 -2.01 -11.80 25.55
N GLN A 265 -1.40 -12.72 26.30
CA GLN A 265 -1.53 -12.77 27.74
C GLN A 265 -0.22 -12.26 28.37
N HIS A 266 -0.33 -11.30 29.28
CA HIS A 266 0.81 -10.75 30.03
C HIS A 266 1.96 -10.25 29.13
N SER A 267 3.18 -10.77 29.33
CA SER A 267 4.41 -10.38 28.63
C SER A 267 4.81 -11.38 27.54
N GLU A 268 3.91 -12.26 27.13
CA GLU A 268 4.17 -13.24 26.07
C GLU A 268 4.15 -12.59 24.69
N ASN A 269 4.71 -13.27 23.69
CA ASN A 269 4.52 -12.87 22.30
C ASN A 269 3.04 -13.05 21.92
N PRO A 270 2.48 -12.17 21.08
CA PRO A 270 1.10 -12.32 20.63
C PRO A 270 0.92 -13.62 19.83
N LEU A 271 -0.07 -14.40 20.22
CA LEU A 271 -0.57 -15.55 19.48
C LEU A 271 -1.51 -15.05 18.38
N VAL A 272 -1.20 -15.43 17.14
CA VAL A 272 -2.09 -15.23 15.99
C VAL A 272 -2.53 -16.59 15.49
N ALA A 273 -3.82 -16.85 15.48
CA ALA A 273 -4.37 -18.13 15.00
C ALA A 273 -5.64 -17.92 14.18
N ILE A 274 -5.79 -18.78 13.18
CA ILE A 274 -7.04 -18.90 12.42
C ILE A 274 -8.05 -19.67 13.28
N THR A 275 -9.26 -19.16 13.41
CA THR A 275 -10.34 -19.82 14.16
C THR A 275 -11.44 -20.36 13.29
N HIS A 276 -11.73 -19.67 12.19
CA HIS A 276 -12.78 -20.05 11.27
C HIS A 276 -12.36 -19.83 9.84
N ILE A 277 -12.86 -20.67 8.95
CA ILE A 277 -12.65 -20.60 7.50
C ILE A 277 -14.01 -20.56 6.80
N VAL A 278 -14.09 -19.83 5.70
CA VAL A 278 -15.25 -19.88 4.80
C VAL A 278 -15.10 -21.10 3.88
N THR A 279 -16.14 -21.92 3.83
CA THR A 279 -16.13 -23.21 3.10
C THR A 279 -16.74 -23.15 1.70
N ASN A 280 -17.46 -22.07 1.38
CA ASN A 280 -18.20 -21.89 0.12
C ASN A 280 -17.75 -20.64 -0.66
N VAL A 281 -16.45 -20.29 -0.61
CA VAL A 281 -15.89 -19.18 -1.39
C VAL A 281 -16.15 -19.38 -2.89
N GLY A 282 -16.65 -18.35 -3.57
CA GLY A 282 -16.94 -18.38 -5.02
C GLY A 282 -18.29 -18.99 -5.41
N SER A 283 -19.09 -19.47 -4.45
CA SER A 283 -20.43 -20.01 -4.72
C SER A 283 -21.48 -18.97 -5.15
N GLY A 284 -21.24 -17.69 -4.86
CA GLY A 284 -22.24 -16.62 -4.99
C GLY A 284 -23.23 -16.55 -3.83
N GLU A 285 -23.19 -17.52 -2.91
CA GLU A 285 -23.97 -17.54 -1.68
C GLU A 285 -23.28 -16.77 -0.55
N PRO A 286 -24.02 -16.39 0.52
CA PRO A 286 -23.40 -15.89 1.74
C PRO A 286 -22.38 -16.88 2.33
N PHE A 287 -21.35 -16.35 2.97
CA PHE A 287 -20.28 -17.15 3.56
C PHE A 287 -20.78 -18.12 4.63
N THR A 288 -20.40 -19.37 4.48
CA THR A 288 -20.58 -20.44 5.46
C THR A 288 -19.28 -20.64 6.22
N TRP A 289 -19.28 -20.20 7.48
CA TRP A 289 -18.13 -20.30 8.39
C TRP A 289 -18.08 -21.65 9.09
N ALA A 290 -16.93 -22.30 9.07
CA ALA A 290 -16.63 -23.51 9.84
C ALA A 290 -15.41 -23.27 10.72
N SER A 291 -15.33 -23.93 11.87
CA SER A 291 -14.13 -23.90 12.71
C SER A 291 -12.94 -24.49 11.95
N ALA A 292 -11.78 -23.85 12.10
CA ALA A 292 -10.52 -24.25 11.46
C ALA A 292 -9.87 -25.47 12.11
#